data_AF-A0A923ZRC4-F1
#
_entry.id   AF-A0A923ZRC4-F1
#
_cell.length_a   1.000
_cell.length_b   1.000
_cell.length_c   1.000
_cell.angle_alpha   90.00
_cell.angle_beta   90.00
_cell.angle_gamma   90.00
#
_symmetry.space_group_name_H-M   'P 1'
#
loop_
_entity.id
_entity.type
_entity.pdbx_description
1 polymer ?
#
loop_
_entity_poly.entity_id
_entity_poly.type
_entity_poly.pdbx_seq_one_letter_code
_entity_poly.pdbx_strand_id
1 'polypeptide(L)'
;MTYSQSSYGLNLICHQCQSVYNYPSSCPSCRQTQIKSVFSGIDDLDKLFRDEYQLEPIRLDLPKTKFNFEMAVNSAKSKQIFLTTRLYDPSIDYSIFDKIILVQADFLLASSDYQVQEELIKSLADLITASSLGDKIIPIILDIKDVENPLFETLSQIRSVQDVIDWHKTKLDAEADYRLVFGFPPDWNMVLLTSHTKKEIDAKNHLTAVKTYLESIQADYPEIKFSSPYKAKLLKRKGLFSYHLLIKYPRGYKDFVALKKELASLIGTYRLQARINPRTVM
;
A
#
# COMPACT_ATOMS: atom_id res chain seq x y z
N MET A 1 -4.10 -0.87 -12.38
CA MET A 1 -2.89 -0.90 -13.24
C MET A 1 -1.93 0.14 -12.72
N THR A 2 -0.62 -0.04 -12.88
CA THR A 2 0.36 0.99 -12.48
C THR A 2 1.17 1.48 -13.66
N TYR A 3 1.65 2.71 -13.56
CA TYR A 3 2.61 3.27 -14.50
C TYR A 3 3.98 2.60 -14.34
N SER A 4 4.61 2.30 -15.47
CA SER A 4 5.99 1.85 -15.56
C SER A 4 6.69 2.66 -16.65
N GLN A 5 7.83 3.25 -16.30
CA GLN A 5 8.65 4.02 -17.24
C GLN A 5 9.74 3.10 -17.79
N SER A 6 9.73 2.92 -19.12
CA SER A 6 10.75 2.15 -19.85
C SER A 6 11.52 3.06 -20.80
N SER A 7 12.61 2.55 -21.37
CA SER A 7 13.39 3.23 -22.43
C SER A 7 12.55 3.61 -23.66
N TYR A 8 11.39 2.94 -23.86
CA TYR A 8 10.51 3.09 -25.01
C TYR A 8 9.26 3.94 -24.72
N GLY A 9 9.15 4.51 -23.51
CA GLY A 9 8.00 5.33 -23.10
C GLY A 9 7.32 4.83 -21.82
N LEU A 10 6.24 5.53 -21.45
CA LEU A 10 5.36 5.18 -20.34
C LEU A 10 4.40 4.05 -20.77
N ASN A 11 4.32 3.02 -19.92
CA ASN A 11 3.40 1.89 -20.10
C ASN A 11 2.55 1.69 -18.84
N LEU A 12 1.39 1.07 -19.01
CA LEU A 12 0.51 0.61 -17.96
C LEU A 12 0.69 -0.91 -17.78
N ILE A 13 0.91 -1.36 -16.54
CA ILE A 13 1.04 -2.78 -16.21
C ILE A 13 -0.14 -3.20 -15.34
N CYS A 14 -0.81 -4.29 -15.71
CA CYS A 14 -1.76 -4.96 -14.84
C CYS A 14 -1.01 -5.92 -13.90
N HIS A 15 -1.06 -5.70 -12.57
CA HIS A 15 -0.40 -6.60 -11.62
C HIS A 15 -1.10 -7.93 -11.41
N GLN A 16 -2.36 -8.04 -11.82
CA GLN A 16 -3.15 -9.27 -11.68
C GLN A 16 -2.84 -10.27 -12.81
N CYS A 17 -2.85 -9.83 -14.07
CA CYS A 17 -2.61 -10.70 -15.23
C CYS A 17 -1.31 -10.40 -16.00
N GLN A 18 -0.51 -9.43 -15.54
CA GLN A 18 0.77 -9.03 -16.13
C GLN A 18 0.70 -8.48 -17.56
N SER A 19 -0.49 -8.15 -18.07
CA SER A 19 -0.65 -7.48 -19.36
C SER A 19 -0.07 -6.06 -19.34
N VAL A 20 0.51 -5.67 -20.48
CA VAL A 20 1.15 -4.37 -20.69
C VAL A 20 0.39 -3.59 -21.75
N TYR A 21 0.11 -2.32 -21.49
CA TYR A 21 -0.61 -1.42 -22.40
C TYR A 21 0.17 -0.12 -22.54
N ASN A 22 0.04 0.54 -23.70
CA ASN A 22 0.64 1.85 -23.90
C ASN A 22 -0.07 2.90 -23.03
N TYR A 23 0.69 3.88 -22.55
CA TYR A 23 0.10 5.04 -21.89
C TYR A 23 -0.76 5.84 -22.90
N PRO A 24 -2.04 6.11 -22.59
CA PRO A 24 -2.90 6.84 -23.52
C PRO A 24 -2.45 8.31 -23.64
N SER A 25 -2.42 8.84 -24.86
CA SER A 25 -2.12 10.26 -25.12
C SER A 25 -3.28 11.20 -24.76
N SER A 26 -4.50 10.65 -24.66
CA SER A 26 -5.71 11.38 -24.26
C SER A 26 -6.68 10.46 -23.52
N CYS A 27 -7.46 11.01 -22.59
CA CYS A 27 -8.46 10.26 -21.86
C CYS A 27 -9.48 9.64 -22.83
N PRO A 28 -9.74 8.31 -22.78
CA PRO A 28 -10.67 7.67 -23.71
C PRO A 28 -12.13 8.14 -23.54
N SER A 29 -12.49 8.64 -22.35
CA SER A 29 -13.83 9.17 -22.07
C SER A 29 -14.01 10.63 -22.55
N CYS A 30 -13.24 11.58 -22.01
CA CYS A 30 -13.41 13.01 -22.29
C CYS A 30 -12.42 13.62 -23.31
N ARG A 31 -11.49 12.83 -23.85
CA ARG A 31 -10.44 13.24 -24.82
C ARG A 31 -9.45 14.31 -24.34
N GLN A 32 -9.44 14.65 -23.06
CA GLN A 32 -8.42 15.56 -22.50
C GLN A 32 -7.02 14.94 -22.60
N THR A 33 -6.04 15.76 -22.98
CA THR A 33 -4.64 15.34 -23.16
C THR A 33 -3.81 15.43 -21.88
N GLN A 34 -4.31 16.14 -20.86
CA GLN A 34 -3.63 16.28 -19.57
C GLN A 34 -3.98 15.14 -18.62
N ILE A 35 -3.45 13.95 -18.90
CA ILE A 35 -3.50 12.83 -17.96
C ILE A 35 -2.26 12.95 -17.06
N LYS A 36 -2.32 13.77 -16.02
CA LYS A 36 -1.24 13.89 -15.02
C LYS A 36 -1.81 14.01 -13.61
N SER A 37 -1.13 13.41 -12.63
CA SER A 37 -1.35 13.78 -11.23
C SER A 37 -0.79 15.18 -10.99
N VAL A 38 -1.48 15.97 -10.17
CA VAL A 38 -1.06 17.33 -9.80
C VAL A 38 0.18 17.30 -8.90
N PHE A 39 0.25 16.30 -8.01
CA PHE A 39 1.42 16.03 -7.18
C PHE A 39 1.91 14.60 -7.42
N SER A 40 3.23 14.43 -7.54
CA SER A 40 3.84 13.10 -7.63
C SER A 40 4.23 12.55 -6.27
N GLY A 41 4.32 13.41 -5.25
CA GLY A 41 4.55 13.05 -3.87
C GLY A 41 4.71 14.26 -2.95
N ILE A 42 4.99 13.98 -1.68
CA ILE A 42 5.18 14.98 -0.62
C ILE A 42 6.30 16.00 -0.92
N ASP A 43 7.29 15.64 -1.72
CA ASP A 43 8.40 16.53 -2.09
C ASP A 43 7.93 17.66 -3.02
N ASP A 44 6.91 17.42 -3.86
CA ASP A 44 6.31 18.47 -4.69
C ASP A 44 5.50 19.45 -3.82
N LEU A 45 4.81 18.95 -2.78
CA LEU A 45 4.12 19.79 -1.81
C LEU A 45 5.08 20.63 -0.98
N ASP A 46 6.21 20.05 -0.55
CA ASP A 46 7.25 20.77 0.19
C ASP A 46 7.81 21.93 -0.64
N LYS A 47 8.13 21.69 -1.92
CA LYS A 47 8.57 22.73 -2.86
C LYS A 47 7.50 23.80 -3.09
N LEU A 48 6.24 23.39 -3.31
CA LEU A 48 5.13 24.33 -3.50
C LEU A 48 5.04 25.33 -2.34
N PHE A 49 5.09 24.85 -1.10
CA PHE A 49 5.00 25.73 0.06
C PHE A 49 6.21 26.65 0.22
N ARG A 50 7.41 26.17 -0.10
CA ARG A 50 8.64 26.99 -0.05
C ARG A 50 8.67 28.05 -1.14
N ASP A 51 8.42 27.64 -2.39
CA ASP A 51 8.65 28.46 -3.56
C ASP A 51 7.51 29.46 -3.80
N GLU A 52 6.25 29.02 -3.69
CA GLU A 52 5.08 29.85 -4.00
C GLU A 52 4.54 30.58 -2.77
N TYR A 53 4.56 29.93 -1.60
CA TYR A 53 3.95 30.47 -0.38
C TYR A 53 4.96 31.06 0.61
N GLN A 54 6.27 30.91 0.35
CA GLN A 54 7.35 31.35 1.25
C GLN A 54 7.17 30.84 2.68
N LEU A 55 6.65 29.62 2.81
CA LEU A 55 6.49 28.91 4.06
C LEU A 55 7.52 27.79 4.15
N GLU A 56 7.96 27.48 5.37
CA GLU A 56 8.95 26.45 5.64
C GLU A 56 8.27 25.23 6.28
N PRO A 57 7.90 24.19 5.50
CA PRO A 57 7.19 23.04 6.05
C PRO A 57 8.10 22.14 6.87
N ILE A 58 7.52 21.49 7.87
CA ILE A 58 8.22 20.54 8.74
C ILE A 58 7.80 19.12 8.38
N ARG A 59 8.77 18.30 7.97
CA ARG A 59 8.56 16.90 7.57
C ARG A 59 8.58 15.98 8.78
N LEU A 60 7.46 15.31 9.05
CA LEU A 60 7.27 14.40 10.20
C LEU A 60 7.69 12.95 9.91
N ASP A 61 7.86 12.59 8.65
CA ASP A 61 8.21 11.25 8.15
C ASP A 61 9.73 10.99 8.11
N LEU A 62 10.57 12.01 8.33
CA LEU A 62 12.03 11.88 8.30
C LEU A 62 12.59 11.37 9.66
N PRO A 63 13.55 10.43 9.68
CA PRO A 63 13.99 9.73 10.91
C PRO A 63 14.61 10.61 12.02
N LYS A 64 14.83 11.91 11.80
CA LYS A 64 15.36 12.85 12.80
C LYS A 64 14.26 13.53 13.64
N THR A 65 13.01 13.08 13.57
CA THR A 65 11.85 13.87 13.97
C THR A 65 11.42 13.84 15.42
N LYS A 66 11.83 12.89 16.28
CA LYS A 66 11.43 13.03 17.70
C LYS A 66 12.01 14.30 18.34
N PHE A 67 13.30 14.56 18.11
CA PHE A 67 13.97 15.78 18.59
C PHE A 67 13.50 17.03 17.81
N ASN A 68 13.29 16.90 16.50
CA ASN A 68 12.81 18.02 15.69
C ASN A 68 11.33 18.34 15.91
N PHE A 69 10.48 17.41 16.36
CA PHE A 69 9.05 17.64 16.60
C PHE A 69 8.84 18.50 17.83
N GLU A 70 9.43 18.13 18.97
CA GLU A 70 9.38 18.95 20.19
C GLU A 70 9.99 20.35 19.95
N MET A 71 11.13 20.43 19.25
CA MET A 71 11.70 21.71 18.86
C MET A 71 10.81 22.50 17.89
N ALA A 72 10.23 21.84 16.88
CA ALA A 72 9.34 22.47 15.90
C ALA A 72 8.12 23.07 16.57
N VAL A 73 7.46 22.30 17.45
CA VAL A 73 6.30 22.72 18.24
C VAL A 73 6.67 23.89 19.14
N ASN A 74 7.80 23.82 19.85
CA ASN A 74 8.27 24.90 20.72
C ASN A 74 8.70 26.17 19.95
N SER A 75 9.09 26.04 18.68
CA SER A 75 9.48 27.15 17.81
C SER A 75 8.35 27.71 16.95
N ALA A 76 7.17 27.06 16.97
CA ALA A 76 6.08 27.37 16.07
C ALA A 76 5.54 28.79 16.33
N LYS A 77 5.74 29.68 15.34
CA LYS A 77 4.98 30.94 15.23
C LYS A 77 3.62 30.65 14.58
N SER A 78 2.71 31.63 14.59
CA SER A 78 1.28 31.55 14.27
C SER A 78 0.86 30.95 12.90
N LYS A 79 1.78 30.43 12.08
CA LYS A 79 1.52 29.72 10.81
C LYS A 79 2.59 28.67 10.53
N GLN A 80 2.46 27.46 11.09
CA GLN A 80 3.36 26.34 10.82
C GLN A 80 2.65 25.26 10.00
N ILE A 81 3.29 24.80 8.91
CA ILE A 81 2.80 23.68 8.10
C ILE A 81 3.64 22.45 8.43
N PHE A 82 2.95 21.32 8.59
CA PHE A 82 3.57 20.02 8.80
C PHE A 82 3.16 19.08 7.67
N LEU A 83 4.12 18.32 7.15
CA LEU A 83 3.91 17.38 6.06
C LEU A 83 4.32 15.98 6.51
N THR A 84 3.52 14.98 6.13
CA THR A 84 3.78 13.56 6.43
C THR A 84 3.27 12.67 5.30
N THR A 85 3.95 11.55 5.05
CA THR A 85 3.46 10.49 4.15
C THR A 85 2.65 9.43 4.88
N ARG A 86 2.56 9.51 6.21
CA ARG A 86 1.79 8.58 7.05
C ARG A 86 0.44 9.19 7.38
N LEU A 87 -0.62 8.43 7.13
CA LEU A 87 -1.98 8.88 7.39
C LEU A 87 -2.25 9.09 8.89
N TYR A 88 -1.74 8.18 9.71
CA TYR A 88 -1.80 8.24 11.15
C TYR A 88 -0.44 7.85 11.74
N ASP A 89 -0.03 8.58 12.78
CA ASP A 89 1.13 8.24 13.60
C ASP A 89 0.79 8.44 15.08
N PRO A 90 0.77 7.36 15.88
CA PRO A 90 0.45 7.44 17.30
C PRO A 90 1.48 8.24 18.13
N SER A 91 2.66 8.51 17.58
CA SER A 91 3.68 9.31 18.28
C SER A 91 3.49 10.83 18.16
N ILE A 92 2.52 11.27 17.36
CA ILE A 92 2.18 12.69 17.19
C ILE A 92 1.03 13.04 18.14
N ASP A 93 1.22 14.09 18.93
CA ASP A 93 0.10 14.75 19.61
C ASP A 93 -0.61 15.65 18.59
N TYR A 94 -1.82 15.26 18.19
CA TYR A 94 -2.59 16.00 17.20
C TYR A 94 -3.19 17.29 17.75
N SER A 95 -3.25 17.47 19.08
CA SER A 95 -3.84 18.65 19.72
C SER A 95 -3.15 19.97 19.33
N ILE A 96 -1.94 19.91 18.78
CA ILE A 96 -1.18 21.07 18.29
C ILE A 96 -1.69 21.62 16.95
N PHE A 97 -2.53 20.88 16.22
CA PHE A 97 -3.03 21.28 14.91
C PHE A 97 -4.41 21.93 14.99
N ASP A 98 -4.66 22.87 14.09
CA ASP A 98 -5.99 23.48 13.92
C ASP A 98 -6.82 22.76 12.85
N LYS A 99 -6.16 22.15 11.86
CA LYS A 99 -6.79 21.43 10.74
C LYS A 99 -5.84 20.35 10.22
N ILE A 100 -6.41 19.30 9.66
CA ILE A 100 -5.67 18.23 8.98
C ILE A 100 -6.23 18.11 7.56
N ILE A 101 -5.35 18.03 6.56
CA ILE A 101 -5.73 17.94 5.14
C ILE A 101 -5.10 16.70 4.54
N LEU A 102 -5.93 15.82 3.98
CA LEU A 102 -5.50 14.69 3.17
C LEU A 102 -5.54 15.11 1.71
N VAL A 103 -4.37 15.40 1.16
CA VAL A 103 -4.20 15.82 -0.24
C VAL A 103 -4.34 14.61 -1.17
N GLN A 104 -5.16 14.73 -2.23
CA GLN A 104 -5.42 13.65 -3.20
C GLN A 104 -5.82 12.31 -2.55
N ALA A 105 -6.79 12.34 -1.62
CA ALA A 105 -7.20 11.17 -0.86
C ALA A 105 -7.80 10.05 -1.72
N ASP A 106 -8.36 10.38 -2.89
CA ASP A 106 -8.82 9.43 -3.91
C ASP A 106 -7.69 8.57 -4.50
N PHE A 107 -6.46 9.10 -4.55
CA PHE A 107 -5.29 8.34 -4.98
C PHE A 107 -4.96 7.18 -4.03
N LEU A 108 -5.35 7.27 -2.77
CA LEU A 108 -5.21 6.16 -1.81
C LEU A 108 -6.00 4.94 -2.30
N LEU A 109 -7.10 5.12 -3.04
CA LEU A 109 -7.92 4.05 -3.60
C LEU A 109 -7.38 3.47 -4.90
N ALA A 110 -6.46 4.17 -5.56
CA ALA A 110 -5.91 3.76 -6.86
C ALA A 110 -4.86 2.64 -6.76
N SER A 111 -4.66 2.05 -5.57
CA SER A 111 -3.73 0.94 -5.36
C SER A 111 -4.31 -0.39 -5.86
N SER A 112 -3.44 -1.26 -6.35
CA SER A 112 -3.80 -2.63 -6.76
C SER A 112 -3.64 -3.68 -5.66
N ASP A 113 -3.34 -3.28 -4.42
CA ASP A 113 -3.36 -4.17 -3.25
C ASP A 113 -4.79 -4.28 -2.72
N TYR A 114 -5.24 -5.50 -2.43
CA TYR A 114 -6.63 -5.78 -2.04
C TYR A 114 -7.01 -5.20 -0.65
N GLN A 115 -6.03 -4.95 0.22
CA GLN A 115 -6.29 -4.47 1.60
C GLN A 115 -6.35 -2.95 1.73
N VAL A 116 -6.07 -2.20 0.66
CA VAL A 116 -5.81 -0.76 0.77
C VAL A 116 -6.98 0.01 1.37
N GLN A 117 -8.22 -0.32 1.00
CA GLN A 117 -9.37 0.36 1.60
C GLN A 117 -9.55 0.01 3.09
N GLU A 118 -9.20 -1.22 3.50
CA GLU A 118 -9.24 -1.61 4.93
C GLU A 118 -8.18 -0.83 5.73
N GLU A 119 -6.96 -0.74 5.19
CA GLU A 119 -5.88 0.02 5.81
C GLU A 119 -6.19 1.51 5.87
N LEU A 120 -6.80 2.05 4.82
CA LEU A 120 -7.24 3.43 4.74
C LEU A 120 -8.27 3.74 5.82
N ILE A 121 -9.35 2.95 5.91
CA ILE A 121 -10.41 3.19 6.89
C ILE A 121 -9.91 3.02 8.31
N LYS A 122 -9.11 1.99 8.58
CA LYS A 122 -8.50 1.83 9.89
C LYS A 122 -7.67 3.07 10.26
N SER A 123 -6.77 3.49 9.38
CA SER A 123 -5.88 4.61 9.65
C SER A 123 -6.64 5.94 9.78
N LEU A 124 -7.71 6.13 9.01
CA LEU A 124 -8.58 7.29 9.12
C LEU A 124 -9.38 7.30 10.42
N ALA A 125 -9.88 6.16 10.86
CA ALA A 125 -10.58 6.07 12.13
C ALA A 125 -9.66 6.34 13.33
N ASP A 126 -8.42 5.81 13.28
CA ASP A 126 -7.39 6.12 14.27
C ASP A 126 -7.09 7.62 14.30
N LEU A 127 -6.99 8.26 13.12
CA LEU A 127 -6.80 9.70 12.99
C LEU A 127 -7.99 10.52 13.53
N ILE A 128 -9.23 10.16 13.18
CA ILE A 128 -10.46 10.82 13.65
C ILE A 128 -10.53 10.76 15.18
N THR A 129 -10.23 9.60 15.75
CA THR A 129 -10.22 9.38 17.20
C THR A 129 -9.14 10.24 17.86
N ALA A 130 -7.91 10.24 17.33
CA ALA A 130 -6.81 11.05 17.86
C ALA A 130 -7.04 12.56 17.70
N SER A 131 -7.85 12.96 16.72
CA SER A 131 -8.19 14.36 16.42
C SER A 131 -9.40 14.88 17.20
N SER A 132 -10.05 14.02 18.00
CA SER A 132 -11.24 14.31 18.78
C SER A 132 -11.01 13.98 20.25
N LEU A 133 -10.35 14.89 20.98
CA LEU A 133 -9.99 14.69 22.40
C LEU A 133 -10.63 15.77 23.29
N GLY A 134 -11.51 15.34 24.19
CA GLY A 134 -12.29 16.26 25.05
C GLY A 134 -13.23 17.13 24.21
N ASP A 135 -13.23 18.44 24.47
CA ASP A 135 -14.05 19.41 23.72
C ASP A 135 -13.38 19.91 22.42
N LYS A 136 -12.13 19.51 22.15
CA LYS A 136 -11.40 19.93 20.95
C LYS A 136 -11.60 18.92 19.82
N ILE A 137 -12.26 19.36 18.76
CA ILE A 137 -12.42 18.62 17.51
C ILE A 137 -11.60 19.31 16.42
N ILE A 138 -10.61 18.60 15.88
CA ILE A 138 -9.79 19.11 14.78
C ILE A 138 -10.44 18.68 13.46
N PRO A 139 -10.87 19.61 12.60
CA PRO A 139 -11.46 19.27 11.32
C PRO A 139 -10.46 18.58 10.40
N ILE A 140 -10.90 17.47 9.81
CA ILE A 140 -10.18 16.71 8.77
C ILE A 140 -10.83 17.01 7.43
N ILE A 141 -10.04 17.50 6.48
CA ILE A 141 -10.47 17.85 5.13
C ILE A 141 -9.90 16.82 4.15
N LEU A 142 -10.77 16.23 3.33
CA LEU A 142 -10.40 15.30 2.28
C LEU A 142 -10.42 16.05 0.93
N ASP A 143 -9.25 16.16 0.29
CA ASP A 143 -9.15 16.63 -1.10
C ASP A 143 -9.31 15.42 -2.03
N ILE A 144 -10.48 15.31 -2.66
CA ILE A 144 -10.87 14.19 -3.53
C ILE A 144 -11.44 14.73 -4.84
N LYS A 145 -11.16 14.03 -5.96
CA LYS A 145 -11.81 14.36 -7.24
C LYS A 145 -13.11 13.58 -7.42
N ASP A 146 -13.14 12.34 -6.96
CA ASP A 146 -14.31 11.45 -7.00
C ASP A 146 -15.16 11.61 -5.73
N VAL A 147 -15.94 12.69 -5.67
CA VAL A 147 -16.81 13.00 -4.52
C VAL A 147 -17.98 12.02 -4.36
N GLU A 148 -18.34 11.30 -5.42
CA GLU A 148 -19.45 10.33 -5.42
C GLU A 148 -18.99 8.93 -4.98
N ASN A 149 -17.71 8.76 -4.61
CA ASN A 149 -17.22 7.47 -4.14
C ASN A 149 -17.90 7.08 -2.82
N PRO A 150 -18.59 5.92 -2.75
CA PRO A 150 -19.31 5.50 -1.54
C PRO A 150 -18.41 5.35 -0.31
N LEU A 151 -17.11 5.13 -0.51
CA LEU A 151 -16.15 5.02 0.58
C LEU A 151 -15.98 6.35 1.32
N PHE A 152 -15.94 7.48 0.61
CA PHE A 152 -15.78 8.79 1.26
C PHE A 152 -17.05 9.20 2.01
N GLU A 153 -18.22 8.82 1.50
CA GLU A 153 -19.48 8.95 2.25
C GLU A 153 -19.42 8.13 3.54
N THR A 154 -19.04 6.85 3.46
CA THR A 154 -18.88 5.98 4.64
C THR A 154 -17.91 6.59 5.65
N LEU A 155 -16.75 7.07 5.20
CA LEU A 155 -15.74 7.70 6.04
C LEU A 155 -16.29 8.90 6.80
N SER A 156 -17.14 9.70 6.16
CA SER A 156 -17.78 10.86 6.78
C SER A 156 -18.75 10.49 7.91
N GLN A 157 -19.17 9.21 8.00
CA GLN A 157 -20.11 8.70 9.00
C GLN A 157 -19.44 7.99 10.17
N ILE A 158 -18.14 7.65 10.07
CA ILE A 158 -17.40 7.00 11.17
C ILE A 158 -17.29 7.94 12.37
N ARG A 159 -17.74 7.48 13.55
CA ARG A 159 -17.66 8.22 14.82
C ARG A 159 -16.95 7.42 15.91
N SER A 160 -16.82 6.12 15.73
CA SER A 160 -16.32 5.19 16.73
C SER A 160 -15.59 4.01 16.10
N VAL A 161 -14.86 3.27 16.93
CA VAL A 161 -14.25 1.98 16.56
C VAL A 161 -15.32 0.97 16.12
N GLN A 162 -16.53 1.05 16.66
CA GLN A 162 -17.62 0.14 16.31
C GLN A 162 -18.06 0.35 14.85
N ASP A 163 -18.15 1.59 14.39
CA ASP A 163 -18.52 1.90 13.00
C ASP A 163 -17.52 1.31 12.00
N VAL A 164 -16.23 1.33 12.36
CA VAL A 164 -15.15 0.70 11.56
C VAL A 164 -15.32 -0.80 11.48
N ILE A 165 -15.62 -1.44 12.61
CA ILE A 165 -15.82 -2.89 12.69
C ILE A 165 -17.02 -3.29 11.83
N ASP A 166 -18.12 -2.55 11.92
CA ASP A 166 -19.35 -2.89 11.20
C ASP A 166 -19.21 -2.63 9.70
N TRP A 167 -18.57 -1.53 9.30
CA TRP A 167 -18.17 -1.33 7.91
C TRP A 167 -17.30 -2.47 7.39
N HIS A 168 -16.30 -2.90 8.18
CA HIS A 168 -15.39 -3.96 7.76
C HIS A 168 -16.12 -5.29 7.55
N LYS A 169 -17.08 -5.64 8.42
CA LYS A 169 -17.93 -6.82 8.24
C LYS A 169 -18.75 -6.73 6.95
N THR A 170 -19.47 -5.63 6.75
CA THR A 170 -20.27 -5.42 5.53
C THR A 170 -19.41 -5.53 4.27
N LYS A 171 -18.20 -4.97 4.31
CA LYS A 171 -17.26 -5.09 3.20
C LYS A 171 -16.81 -6.53 2.97
N LEU A 172 -16.45 -7.26 4.03
CA LEU A 172 -16.03 -8.66 3.90
C LEU A 172 -17.15 -9.52 3.32
N ASP A 173 -18.39 -9.30 3.73
CA ASP A 173 -19.56 -10.01 3.20
C ASP A 173 -19.76 -9.69 1.72
N ALA A 174 -19.64 -8.41 1.33
CA ALA A 174 -19.76 -7.99 -0.07
C ALA A 174 -18.63 -8.52 -0.98
N GLU A 175 -17.44 -8.78 -0.44
CA GLU A 175 -16.27 -9.29 -1.18
C GLU A 175 -16.05 -10.80 -1.01
N ALA A 176 -16.92 -11.52 -0.29
CA ALA A 176 -16.69 -12.90 0.11
C ALA A 176 -16.39 -13.83 -1.08
N ASP A 177 -17.27 -13.83 -2.09
CA ASP A 177 -17.11 -14.66 -3.29
C ASP A 177 -15.82 -14.33 -4.06
N TYR A 178 -15.51 -13.03 -4.18
CA TYR A 178 -14.29 -12.57 -4.84
C TYR A 178 -13.04 -13.07 -4.08
N ARG A 179 -13.00 -12.88 -2.76
CA ARG A 179 -11.86 -13.30 -1.93
C ARG A 179 -11.65 -14.81 -1.97
N LEU A 180 -12.73 -15.58 -1.97
CA LEU A 180 -12.67 -17.03 -2.09
C LEU A 180 -12.07 -17.48 -3.42
N VAL A 181 -12.57 -16.95 -4.54
CA VAL A 181 -12.12 -17.32 -5.90
C VAL A 181 -10.65 -16.92 -6.12
N PHE A 182 -10.29 -15.69 -5.75
CA PHE A 182 -8.96 -15.15 -5.98
C PHE A 182 -7.94 -15.54 -4.90
N GLY A 183 -8.35 -16.25 -3.85
CA GLY A 183 -7.44 -16.74 -2.82
C GLY A 183 -6.90 -15.64 -1.91
N PHE A 184 -7.77 -14.77 -1.42
CA PHE A 184 -7.43 -13.70 -0.47
C PHE A 184 -7.95 -14.03 0.94
N PRO A 185 -7.34 -13.46 1.99
CA PRO A 185 -7.90 -13.52 3.34
C PRO A 185 -9.34 -12.98 3.41
N PRO A 186 -10.21 -13.52 4.27
CA PRO A 186 -9.88 -14.39 5.41
C PRO A 186 -9.84 -15.90 5.10
N ASP A 187 -10.33 -16.36 3.95
CA ASP A 187 -10.45 -17.79 3.64
C ASP A 187 -9.14 -18.44 3.19
N TRP A 188 -8.18 -17.61 2.78
CA TRP A 188 -6.85 -18.03 2.35
C TRP A 188 -5.77 -17.34 3.17
N ASN A 189 -4.65 -18.04 3.34
CA ASN A 189 -3.40 -17.48 3.78
C ASN A 189 -2.45 -17.32 2.61
N MET A 190 -1.44 -16.47 2.79
CA MET A 190 -0.46 -16.16 1.76
C MET A 190 0.95 -16.16 2.32
N VAL A 191 1.91 -16.62 1.52
CA VAL A 191 3.34 -16.48 1.76
C VAL A 191 3.95 -15.79 0.56
N LEU A 192 4.55 -14.64 0.79
CA LEU A 192 5.29 -13.90 -0.23
C LEU A 192 6.78 -14.14 -0.05
N LEU A 193 7.36 -14.87 -0.99
CA LEU A 193 8.79 -15.07 -1.09
C LEU A 193 9.40 -13.94 -1.90
N THR A 194 10.47 -13.36 -1.40
CA THR A 194 11.20 -12.26 -2.03
C THR A 194 12.66 -12.64 -2.22
N SER A 195 13.15 -12.51 -3.46
CA SER A 195 14.57 -12.65 -3.78
C SER A 195 15.18 -11.27 -3.97
N HIS A 196 16.33 -11.04 -3.33
CA HIS A 196 17.10 -9.80 -3.43
C HIS A 196 18.51 -10.10 -3.91
N THR A 197 18.90 -9.66 -5.10
CA THR A 197 20.22 -9.95 -5.66
C THR A 197 20.80 -8.75 -6.40
N LYS A 198 22.12 -8.73 -6.66
CA LYS A 198 22.75 -7.63 -7.42
C LYS A 198 22.43 -7.67 -8.92
N LYS A 199 22.05 -8.82 -9.46
CA LYS A 199 21.71 -9.02 -10.87
C LYS A 199 20.25 -9.41 -11.00
N GLU A 200 19.47 -8.66 -11.77
CA GLU A 200 18.03 -8.89 -11.98
C GLU A 200 17.72 -10.34 -12.39
N ILE A 201 18.54 -10.93 -13.25
CA ILE A 201 18.37 -12.30 -13.72
C ILE A 201 18.46 -13.33 -12.59
N ASP A 202 19.37 -13.13 -11.63
CA ASP A 202 19.54 -14.04 -10.49
C ASP A 202 18.31 -13.97 -9.57
N ALA A 203 17.77 -12.76 -9.35
CA ALA A 203 16.59 -12.57 -8.50
C ALA A 203 15.38 -13.35 -9.05
N LYS A 204 15.18 -13.27 -10.37
CA LYS A 204 14.12 -14.01 -11.08
C LYS A 204 14.40 -15.53 -11.08
N ASN A 205 15.63 -15.94 -11.35
CA ASN A 205 16.00 -17.35 -11.47
C ASN A 205 15.84 -18.12 -10.15
N HIS A 206 16.21 -17.52 -9.01
CA HIS A 206 15.97 -18.13 -7.70
C HIS A 206 14.50 -18.50 -7.49
N LEU A 207 13.59 -17.58 -7.82
CA LEU A 207 12.15 -17.80 -7.65
C LEU A 207 11.55 -18.70 -8.73
N THR A 208 12.16 -18.72 -9.91
CA THR A 208 11.78 -19.67 -10.97
C THR A 208 12.13 -21.09 -10.55
N ALA A 209 13.30 -21.31 -9.95
CA ALA A 209 13.68 -22.61 -9.42
C ALA A 209 12.76 -23.07 -8.28
N VAL A 210 12.37 -22.15 -7.38
CA VAL A 210 11.36 -22.43 -6.35
C VAL A 210 10.01 -22.81 -6.98
N LYS A 211 9.54 -22.06 -7.98
CA LYS A 211 8.29 -22.39 -8.69
C LYS A 211 8.35 -23.78 -9.33
N THR A 212 9.42 -24.10 -10.03
CA THR A 212 9.60 -25.43 -10.65
C THR A 212 9.58 -26.56 -9.61
N TYR A 213 10.17 -26.34 -8.44
CA TYR A 213 10.07 -27.31 -7.35
C TYR A 213 8.64 -27.46 -6.84
N LEU A 214 7.93 -26.35 -6.57
CA LEU A 214 6.53 -26.38 -6.13
C LEU A 214 5.63 -27.07 -7.16
N GLU A 215 5.87 -26.87 -8.45
CA GLU A 215 5.17 -27.58 -9.53
C GLU A 215 5.41 -29.10 -9.47
N SER A 216 6.63 -29.54 -9.11
CA SER A 216 6.95 -30.96 -8.99
C SER A 216 6.25 -31.67 -7.82
N ILE A 217 5.92 -30.93 -6.76
CA ILE A 217 5.21 -31.45 -5.58
C ILE A 217 3.72 -31.06 -5.57
N GLN A 218 3.21 -30.42 -6.63
CA GLN A 218 1.82 -29.92 -6.66
C GLN A 218 0.78 -31.03 -6.47
N ALA A 219 1.09 -32.25 -6.92
CA ALA A 219 0.22 -33.42 -6.72
C ALA A 219 0.03 -33.77 -5.23
N ASP A 220 1.06 -33.56 -4.41
CA ASP A 220 1.02 -33.79 -2.96
C ASP A 220 0.29 -32.65 -2.22
N TYR A 221 0.24 -31.46 -2.82
CA TYR A 221 -0.35 -30.25 -2.24
C TYR A 221 -1.37 -29.58 -3.19
N PRO A 222 -2.46 -30.27 -3.60
CA PRO A 222 -3.32 -29.81 -4.69
C PRO A 222 -4.06 -28.48 -4.40
N GLU A 223 -4.22 -28.13 -3.13
CA GLU A 223 -4.93 -26.93 -2.70
C GLU A 223 -4.06 -25.66 -2.72
N ILE A 224 -2.73 -25.79 -2.86
CA ILE A 224 -1.86 -24.61 -2.93
C ILE A 224 -1.94 -23.99 -4.32
N LYS A 225 -1.89 -22.66 -4.36
CA LYS A 225 -1.78 -21.88 -5.59
C LYS A 225 -0.53 -21.04 -5.52
N PHE A 226 0.17 -20.84 -6.63
CA PHE A 226 1.31 -19.94 -6.68
C PHE A 226 1.34 -19.12 -7.97
N SER A 227 1.89 -17.92 -7.88
CA SER A 227 2.06 -17.03 -9.03
C SER A 227 3.27 -17.43 -9.88
N SER A 228 3.42 -16.81 -11.05
CA SER A 228 4.75 -16.71 -11.67
C SER A 228 5.62 -15.72 -10.89
N PRO A 229 6.96 -15.79 -10.97
CA PRO A 229 7.82 -14.76 -10.41
C PRO A 229 7.55 -13.41 -11.09
N TYR A 230 7.30 -12.36 -10.30
CA TYR A 230 7.03 -11.01 -10.79
C TYR A 230 7.94 -9.97 -10.14
N LYS A 231 8.05 -8.81 -10.79
CA LYS A 231 8.84 -7.68 -10.31
C LYS A 231 8.20 -7.09 -9.06
N ALA A 232 8.98 -6.85 -8.02
CA ALA A 232 8.51 -6.07 -6.88
C ALA A 232 8.21 -4.62 -7.32
N LYS A 233 7.22 -3.97 -6.67
CA LYS A 233 6.89 -2.55 -6.88
C LYS A 233 8.12 -1.64 -6.82
N LEU A 234 8.98 -1.87 -5.84
CA LEU A 234 10.32 -1.27 -5.77
C LEU A 234 11.35 -2.25 -6.37
N LEU A 235 11.44 -2.28 -7.70
CA LEU A 235 12.27 -3.24 -8.42
C LEU A 235 13.74 -3.18 -7.99
N LYS A 236 14.29 -1.99 -7.73
CA LYS A 236 15.70 -1.82 -7.34
C LYS A 236 15.84 -0.88 -6.15
N ARG A 237 16.45 -1.36 -5.05
CA ARG A 237 16.73 -0.56 -3.86
C ARG A 237 18.12 -0.87 -3.32
N LYS A 238 18.91 0.17 -3.03
CA LYS A 238 20.29 0.04 -2.52
C LYS A 238 21.16 -0.92 -3.37
N GLY A 239 20.97 -0.90 -4.70
CA GLY A 239 21.72 -1.73 -5.64
C GLY A 239 21.26 -3.19 -5.78
N LEU A 240 20.22 -3.60 -5.05
CA LEU A 240 19.63 -4.94 -5.15
C LEU A 240 18.34 -4.89 -5.96
N PHE A 241 18.17 -5.87 -6.85
CA PHE A 241 16.95 -6.14 -7.59
C PHE A 241 16.05 -7.08 -6.79
N SER A 242 14.75 -6.78 -6.76
CA SER A 242 13.75 -7.47 -5.95
C SER A 242 12.68 -8.11 -6.83
N TYR A 243 12.48 -9.40 -6.67
CA TYR A 243 11.39 -10.17 -7.29
C TYR A 243 10.56 -10.88 -6.23
N HIS A 244 9.32 -11.20 -6.59
CA HIS A 244 8.31 -11.79 -5.72
C HIS A 244 7.75 -13.08 -6.31
N LEU A 245 7.46 -14.04 -5.45
CA LEU A 245 6.67 -15.24 -5.73
C LEU A 245 5.62 -15.36 -4.63
N LEU A 246 4.35 -15.30 -5.01
CA LEU A 246 3.23 -15.38 -4.09
C LEU A 246 2.72 -16.81 -4.05
N ILE A 247 2.60 -17.37 -2.85
CA ILE A 247 2.04 -18.68 -2.57
C ILE A 247 0.79 -18.46 -1.74
N LYS A 248 -0.30 -19.17 -2.07
CA LYS A 248 -1.60 -19.09 -1.42
C LYS A 248 -2.02 -20.50 -1.00
N TYR A 249 -2.59 -20.63 0.19
CA TYR A 249 -3.12 -21.90 0.70
C TYR A 249 -4.37 -21.65 1.54
N PRO A 250 -5.31 -22.60 1.62
CA PRO A 250 -6.54 -22.40 2.39
C PRO A 250 -6.29 -22.12 3.87
N ARG A 251 -7.22 -21.41 4.52
CA ARG A 251 -7.20 -21.26 5.97
C ARG A 251 -7.46 -22.61 6.64
N GLY A 252 -6.66 -22.94 7.66
CA GLY A 252 -6.73 -24.24 8.33
C GLY A 252 -6.12 -25.39 7.51
N TYR A 253 -5.27 -25.10 6.53
CA TYR A 253 -4.62 -26.10 5.68
C TYR A 253 -3.87 -27.16 6.50
N LYS A 254 -4.28 -28.42 6.37
CA LYS A 254 -3.80 -29.54 7.20
C LYS A 254 -2.32 -29.84 6.97
N ASP A 255 -1.88 -29.76 5.72
CA ASP A 255 -0.51 -30.09 5.33
C ASP A 255 0.46 -28.90 5.46
N PHE A 256 0.03 -27.79 6.07
CA PHE A 256 0.87 -26.61 6.23
C PHE A 256 2.18 -26.89 6.96
N VAL A 257 2.20 -27.85 7.91
CA VAL A 257 3.44 -28.20 8.62
C VAL A 257 4.47 -28.83 7.68
N ALA A 258 4.03 -29.70 6.77
CA ALA A 258 4.89 -30.31 5.76
C ALA A 258 5.33 -29.27 4.72
N LEU A 259 4.37 -28.51 4.17
CA LEU A 259 4.64 -27.42 3.24
C LEU A 259 5.63 -26.40 3.83
N LYS A 260 5.49 -26.04 5.11
CA LYS A 260 6.40 -25.12 5.79
C LYS A 260 7.84 -25.64 5.82
N LYS A 261 8.05 -26.95 5.98
CA LYS A 261 9.40 -27.56 5.94
C LYS A 261 10.00 -27.45 4.55
N GLU A 262 9.21 -27.74 3.52
CA GLU A 262 9.61 -27.57 2.11
C GLU A 262 10.01 -26.12 1.83
N LEU A 263 9.15 -25.17 2.19
CA LEU A 263 9.41 -23.75 2.01
C LEU A 263 10.65 -23.29 2.79
N ALA A 264 10.83 -23.74 4.03
CA ALA A 264 12.00 -23.39 4.83
C ALA A 264 13.32 -23.86 4.19
N SER A 265 13.34 -25.06 3.62
CA SER A 265 14.50 -25.60 2.88
C SER A 265 14.83 -24.73 1.66
N LEU A 266 13.84 -24.37 0.87
CA LEU A 266 13.99 -23.50 -0.31
C LEU A 266 14.44 -22.09 0.07
N ILE A 267 13.84 -21.53 1.12
CA ILE A 267 14.20 -20.22 1.67
C ILE A 267 15.68 -20.18 2.07
N GLY A 268 16.17 -21.22 2.75
CA GLY A 268 17.59 -21.33 3.13
C GLY A 268 18.52 -21.46 1.92
N THR A 269 18.15 -22.32 0.98
CA THR A 269 18.94 -22.61 -0.23
C THR A 269 19.16 -21.36 -1.09
N TYR A 270 18.09 -20.60 -1.35
CA TYR A 270 18.12 -19.42 -2.21
C TYR A 270 18.25 -18.10 -1.45
N ARG A 271 18.41 -18.15 -0.11
CA ARG A 271 18.50 -16.99 0.80
C ARG A 271 17.35 -16.00 0.60
N LEU A 272 16.12 -16.51 0.58
CA LEU A 272 14.92 -15.73 0.33
C LEU A 272 14.41 -15.06 1.60
N GLN A 273 13.68 -13.96 1.45
CA GLN A 273 12.88 -13.37 2.51
C GLN A 273 11.44 -13.89 2.39
N ALA A 274 10.86 -14.39 3.48
CA ALA A 274 9.46 -14.82 3.52
C ALA A 274 8.62 -13.88 4.38
N ARG A 275 7.44 -13.52 3.89
CA ARG A 275 6.42 -12.77 4.64
C ARG A 275 5.12 -13.57 4.63
N ILE A 276 4.62 -13.93 5.81
CA ILE A 276 3.32 -14.61 5.97
C ILE A 276 2.23 -13.54 6.07
N ASN A 277 1.14 -13.73 5.33
CA ASN A 277 0.01 -12.81 5.20
C ASN A 277 0.49 -11.36 5.04
N PRO A 278 1.29 -11.08 3.99
CA PRO A 278 1.85 -9.76 3.78
C PRO A 278 0.74 -8.73 3.54
N ARG A 279 0.92 -7.54 4.09
CA ARG A 279 0.01 -6.40 3.84
C ARG A 279 0.01 -5.93 2.38
N THR A 280 1.19 -6.03 1.74
CA THR A 280 1.43 -5.64 0.36
C THR A 280 1.97 -6.83 -0.40
N VAL A 281 1.32 -7.17 -1.51
CA VAL A 281 1.73 -8.29 -2.37
C VAL A 281 2.43 -7.83 -3.64
N MET A 282 2.34 -6.55 -3.98
CA MET A 282 3.03 -5.96 -5.14
C MET A 282 4.48 -5.59 -4.90
#